data_AF-A0A3S7P967-F1
#
_entry.id   AF-A0A3S7P967-F1
#
_cell.length_a   1.000
_cell.length_b   1.000
_cell.length_c   1.000
_cell.angle_alpha   90.00
_cell.angle_beta   90.00
_cell.angle_gamma   90.00
#
_symmetry.space_group_name_H-M   'P 1'
#
loop_
_entity.id
_entity.type
_entity.pdbx_description
1 polymer ?
#
loop_
_entity_poly.entity_id
_entity_poly.type
_entity_poly.pdbx_seq_one_letter_code
_entity_poly.pdbx_strand_id
1 'polypeptide(L)'
;MSEEKLKTVSYYLQDNFPEAGESAYEQGDTTGNYLFKIRLVGKVLLLEITECWLEEHPAPEILEHLELYKIAAMMREHPDKIVVITTTEITTKDRQ
;
A
#
# COMPACT_ATOMS: atom_id res chain seq x y z
N MET A 1 -1.32 17.27 -1.86
CA MET A 1 -1.58 15.87 -2.20
C MET A 1 -3.09 15.55 -2.15
N SER A 2 -3.63 14.84 -3.14
CA SER A 2 -5.09 14.61 -3.28
C SER A 2 -5.53 13.36 -2.52
N GLU A 3 -6.48 13.52 -1.59
CA GLU A 3 -7.21 12.45 -0.88
C GLU A 3 -7.69 11.32 -1.83
N GLU A 4 -7.94 11.65 -3.09
CA GLU A 4 -8.28 10.71 -4.17
C GLU A 4 -7.23 9.62 -4.37
N LYS A 5 -5.94 9.96 -4.37
CA LYS A 5 -4.85 8.99 -4.62
C LYS A 5 -4.78 7.95 -3.50
N LEU A 6 -4.92 8.39 -2.25
CA LEU A 6 -4.96 7.52 -1.08
C LEU A 6 -6.21 6.63 -1.07
N LYS A 7 -7.35 7.18 -1.50
CA LYS A 7 -8.58 6.40 -1.72
C LYS A 7 -8.39 5.34 -2.79
N THR A 8 -7.71 5.64 -3.90
CA THR A 8 -7.43 4.63 -4.94
C THR A 8 -6.64 3.45 -4.40
N VAL A 9 -5.56 3.70 -3.64
CA VAL A 9 -4.78 2.62 -3.03
C VAL A 9 -5.64 1.82 -2.05
N SER A 10 -6.45 2.50 -1.24
CA SER A 10 -7.38 1.85 -0.31
C SER A 10 -8.40 0.96 -1.03
N TYR A 11 -8.99 1.44 -2.13
CA TYR A 11 -9.95 0.67 -2.94
C TYR A 11 -9.28 -0.55 -3.58
N TYR A 12 -8.09 -0.39 -4.16
CA TYR A 12 -7.32 -1.51 -4.69
C TYR A 12 -7.10 -2.61 -3.63
N LEU A 13 -6.71 -2.22 -2.40
CA LEU A 13 -6.47 -3.18 -1.34
C LEU A 13 -7.77 -3.84 -0.86
N GLN A 14 -8.89 -3.11 -0.76
CA GLN A 14 -10.18 -3.68 -0.37
C GLN A 14 -10.69 -4.70 -1.41
N ASP A 15 -10.54 -4.40 -2.70
CA ASP A 15 -10.92 -5.31 -3.78
C ASP A 15 -10.07 -6.59 -3.77
N ASN A 16 -8.77 -6.46 -3.50
CA ASN A 16 -7.87 -7.60 -3.43
C ASN A 16 -7.95 -8.38 -2.09
N PHE A 17 -8.42 -7.75 -1.02
CA PHE A 17 -8.55 -8.33 0.32
C PHE A 17 -9.96 -8.11 0.90
N PRO A 18 -11.02 -8.65 0.25
CA PRO A 18 -12.40 -8.39 0.66
C PRO A 18 -12.74 -8.89 2.07
N GLU A 19 -11.93 -9.83 2.58
CA GLU A 19 -12.05 -10.41 3.92
C GLU A 19 -11.52 -9.48 5.04
N ALA A 20 -10.79 -8.42 4.70
CA ALA A 20 -10.05 -7.62 5.66
C ALA A 20 -10.84 -6.48 6.34
N GLY A 21 -12.10 -6.28 5.94
CA GLY A 21 -12.87 -5.08 6.29
C GLY A 21 -12.28 -3.82 5.63
N GLU A 22 -12.52 -2.66 6.23
CA GLU A 22 -11.96 -1.39 5.72
C GLU A 22 -10.44 -1.32 5.92
N SER A 23 -9.74 -0.93 4.85
CA SER A 23 -8.32 -0.60 4.87
C SER A 23 -8.10 0.76 5.53
N ALA A 24 -7.24 0.82 6.56
CA ALA A 24 -6.81 2.08 7.16
C ALA A 24 -5.45 2.50 6.59
N TYR A 25 -5.20 3.80 6.50
CA TYR A 25 -3.87 4.34 6.23
C TYR A 25 -3.50 5.41 7.26
N GLU A 26 -2.20 5.50 7.56
CA GLU A 26 -1.62 6.49 8.46
C GLU A 26 -0.46 7.20 7.74
N GLN A 27 -0.35 8.51 7.91
CA GLN A 27 0.80 9.28 7.41
C GLN A 27 1.91 9.23 8.48
N GLY A 28 3.13 8.93 8.07
CA GLY A 28 4.29 8.98 8.97
C GLY A 28 4.61 10.42 9.39
N ASP A 29 4.95 10.63 10.66
CA ASP A 29 5.14 11.96 11.27
C ASP A 29 6.30 12.79 10.67
N THR A 30 7.23 12.15 9.93
CA THR A 30 8.47 12.81 9.48
C THR A 30 8.99 12.40 8.11
N THR A 31 8.52 11.29 7.53
CA THR A 31 9.11 10.70 6.32
C THR A 31 8.31 10.94 5.03
N GLY A 32 7.13 11.56 5.10
CA GLY A 32 6.28 11.70 3.91
C GLY A 32 5.93 10.33 3.32
N ASN A 33 5.76 9.29 4.15
CA ASN A 33 5.34 7.97 3.70
C ASN A 33 3.93 7.69 4.23
N TYR A 34 3.15 6.94 3.44
CA TYR A 34 1.85 6.43 3.83
C TYR A 34 1.94 4.94 4.11
N LEU A 35 1.45 4.52 5.26
CA LEU A 35 1.37 3.12 5.64
C LEU A 35 -0.09 2.66 5.59
N PHE A 36 -0.39 1.78 4.64
CA PHE A 36 -1.68 1.11 4.49
C PHE A 36 -1.67 -0.21 5.26
N LYS A 37 -2.74 -0.44 6.01
CA LYS A 37 -2.90 -1.58 6.91
C LYS A 37 -4.15 -2.38 6.56
N ILE A 38 -3.95 -3.67 6.32
CA ILE A 38 -4.99 -4.65 6.00
C ILE A 38 -5.02 -5.69 7.12
N ARG A 39 -6.16 -5.87 7.79
CA ARG A 39 -6.33 -6.82 8.88
C ARG A 39 -7.07 -8.06 8.40
N LEU A 40 -6.34 -9.15 8.20
CA LEU A 40 -6.92 -10.48 7.93
C LEU A 40 -7.05 -11.26 9.24
N VAL A 41 -7.87 -12.32 9.25
CA VAL A 41 -8.02 -13.17 10.45
C VAL A 41 -6.65 -13.73 10.86
N GLY A 42 -6.15 -13.28 12.00
CA GLY A 42 -4.86 -13.70 12.56
C GLY A 42 -3.61 -13.08 11.93
N LYS A 43 -3.74 -12.15 10.96
CA LYS A 43 -2.58 -11.52 10.30
C LYS A 43 -2.84 -10.05 9.95
N VAL A 44 -1.79 -9.24 10.00
CA VAL A 44 -1.81 -7.87 9.49
C VAL A 44 -0.88 -7.83 8.29
N LEU A 45 -1.34 -7.27 7.17
CA LEU A 45 -0.52 -6.98 6.00
C LEU A 45 -0.29 -5.47 5.91
N LEU A 46 0.91 -5.08 5.49
CA LEU A 46 1.35 -3.69 5.49
C LEU A 46 1.93 -3.31 4.14
N LEU A 47 1.50 -2.17 3.61
CA LEU A 47 2.01 -1.54 2.40
C LEU A 47 2.44 -0.12 2.72
N GLU A 48 3.71 0.18 2.54
CA GLU A 48 4.25 1.53 2.67
C GLU A 48 4.46 2.13 1.27
N ILE A 49 3.98 3.35 1.05
CA ILE A 49 4.16 4.09 -0.20
C ILE A 49 4.73 5.47 0.11
N THR A 50 5.82 5.84 -0.54
CA THR A 50 6.37 7.21 -0.43
C THR A 50 5.41 8.24 -1.05
N GLU A 51 5.26 9.40 -0.42
CA GLU A 51 4.46 10.53 -0.94
C GLU A 51 4.94 10.93 -2.32
N CYS A 52 6.24 11.02 -2.56
CA CYS A 52 6.81 11.34 -3.87
C CYS A 52 6.29 10.41 -4.98
N TRP A 53 6.26 9.09 -4.75
CA TRP A 53 5.72 8.14 -5.72
C TRP A 53 4.23 8.38 -5.99
N LEU A 54 3.44 8.68 -4.95
CA LEU A 54 2.03 9.04 -5.14
C LEU A 54 1.89 10.35 -5.90
N GLU A 55 2.74 11.36 -5.67
CA GLU A 55 2.67 12.64 -6.36
C GLU A 55 2.97 12.51 -7.86
N GLU A 56 3.93 11.66 -8.23
CA GLU A 56 4.33 11.39 -9.62
C GLU A 56 3.23 10.73 -10.45
N HIS A 57 2.32 9.95 -9.83
CA HIS A 57 1.31 9.17 -10.56
C HIS A 57 -0.11 9.71 -10.32
N PRO A 58 -0.93 9.94 -11.37
CA PRO A 58 -2.34 10.24 -11.22
C PRO A 58 -3.12 9.01 -10.72
N ALA A 59 -4.30 9.25 -10.13
CA ALA A 59 -5.11 8.20 -9.49
C ALA A 59 -5.39 6.98 -10.40
N PRO A 60 -5.74 7.12 -11.70
CA PRO A 60 -5.94 5.94 -12.56
C PRO A 60 -4.68 5.10 -12.75
N GLU A 61 -3.52 5.74 -12.92
CA GLU A 61 -2.23 5.05 -13.14
C GLU A 61 -1.76 4.33 -11.88
N ILE A 62 -2.06 4.85 -10.68
CA ILE A 62 -1.77 4.17 -9.41
C ILE A 62 -2.36 2.76 -9.41
N LEU A 63 -3.63 2.61 -9.82
CA LEU A 63 -4.29 1.30 -9.86
C LEU A 63 -3.56 0.35 -10.81
N GLU A 64 -3.27 0.79 -12.03
CA GLU A 64 -2.57 0.01 -13.04
C GLU A 64 -1.18 -0.44 -12.55
N HIS A 65 -0.44 0.43 -11.87
CA HIS A 65 0.86 0.08 -11.30
C HIS A 65 0.75 -0.96 -10.19
N LEU A 66 -0.19 -0.81 -9.26
CA LEU A 66 -0.38 -1.78 -8.16
C LEU A 66 -0.73 -3.18 -8.70
N GLU A 67 -1.54 -3.25 -9.76
CA GLU A 67 -1.87 -4.49 -10.46
C GLU A 67 -0.67 -5.07 -11.22
N LEU A 68 0.01 -4.25 -12.03
CA LEU A 68 1.16 -4.65 -12.84
C LEU A 68 2.27 -5.26 -11.97
N TYR A 69 2.55 -4.65 -10.82
CA TYR A 69 3.57 -5.11 -9.87
C TYR A 69 3.07 -6.16 -8.89
N LYS A 70 1.80 -6.58 -8.98
CA LYS A 70 1.20 -7.63 -8.14
C LYS A 70 1.36 -7.36 -6.64
N ILE A 71 1.14 -6.12 -6.21
CA ILE A 71 1.39 -5.68 -4.82
C ILE A 71 0.60 -6.52 -3.81
N ALA A 72 -0.67 -6.82 -4.09
CA ALA A 72 -1.47 -7.68 -3.24
C ALA A 72 -0.89 -9.11 -3.09
N ALA A 73 -0.29 -9.66 -4.16
CA ALA A 73 0.37 -10.97 -4.10
C ALA A 73 1.62 -10.91 -3.21
N MET A 74 2.46 -9.89 -3.39
CA MET A 74 3.66 -9.68 -2.57
C MET A 74 3.32 -9.54 -1.08
N MET A 75 2.26 -8.80 -0.75
CA MET A 75 1.79 -8.67 0.63
C MET A 75 1.34 -10.01 1.22
N ARG A 76 0.70 -10.88 0.42
CA ARG A 76 0.30 -12.24 0.84
C ARG A 76 1.49 -13.18 1.02
N GLU A 77 2.48 -13.09 0.15
CA GLU A 77 3.69 -13.92 0.18
C GLU A 77 4.61 -13.55 1.34
N HIS A 78 4.59 -12.29 1.77
CA HIS A 78 5.40 -11.77 2.87
C HIS A 78 4.55 -11.18 4.02
N PRO A 79 3.71 -12.02 4.69
CA PRO A 79 2.76 -11.55 5.69
C PRO A 79 3.41 -11.10 7.01
N ASP A 80 4.70 -11.34 7.17
CA ASP A 80 5.56 -10.95 8.29
C ASP A 80 6.37 -9.67 8.01
N LYS A 81 6.35 -9.17 6.76
CA LYS A 81 7.10 -7.98 6.33
C LYS A 81 6.17 -6.80 6.00
N ILE A 82 6.79 -5.71 5.57
CA ILE A 82 6.17 -4.53 4.97
C ILE A 82 6.58 -4.49 3.50
N VAL A 83 5.62 -4.44 2.58
CA VAL A 83 5.91 -4.15 1.16
C VAL A 83 6.08 -2.64 1.02
N VAL A 84 7.15 -2.19 0.38
CA VAL A 84 7.50 -0.76 0.28
C VAL A 84 7.57 -0.38 -1.20
N ILE A 85 6.85 0.69 -1.56
CA ILE A 85 6.91 1.32 -2.88
C ILE A 85 7.59 2.68 -2.72
N THR A 86 8.71 2.83 -3.41
CA THR A 86 9.46 4.09 -3.53
C THR A 86 9.39 4.57 -4.98
N THR A 87 9.90 5.77 -5.25
CA THR A 87 10.04 6.30 -6.63
C THR A 87 10.90 5.41 -7.53
N THR A 88 11.86 4.67 -6.97
CA THR A 88 12.83 3.90 -7.75
C THR A 88 12.64 2.38 -7.71
N GLU A 89 12.00 1.85 -6.68
CA GLU A 89 11.91 0.40 -6.47
C GLU A 89 10.74 -0.04 -5.59
N ILE A 90 10.42 -1.34 -5.70
CA ILE A 90 9.47 -2.05 -4.85
C ILE A 90 10.23 -3.14 -4.10
N THR A 91 10.23 -3.06 -2.77
CA THR A 91 11.02 -3.95 -1.90
C THR A 91 10.18 -4.44 -0.71
N THR A 92 10.78 -5.29 0.13
CA THR A 92 10.20 -5.70 1.41
C THR A 92 11.17 -5.39 2.55
N LYS A 93 10.67 -4.89 3.68
CA LYS A 93 11.47 -4.69 4.92
C LYS A 93 10.80 -5.34 6.13
N ASP A 94 11.60 -5.66 7.15
CA ASP A 94 11.10 -6.22 8.40
C ASP A 94 10.31 -5.18 9.22
N ARG A 95 9.37 -5.67 10.03
CA ARG A 95 8.59 -4.84 10.97
C ARG A 95 9.50 -4.46 12.14
N GLN A 96 9.68 -3.16 12.38
CA GLN A 96 10.43 -2.64 13.53
C GLN A 96 9.61 -2.70 14.81
#